data_AF-A0A969NK99-F1
#
_entry.id   AF-A0A969NK99-F1
#
_cell.length_a   1.000
_cell.length_b   1.000
_cell.length_c   1.000
_cell.angle_alpha   90.00
_cell.angle_beta   90.00
_cell.angle_gamma   90.00
#
_symmetry.space_group_name_H-M   'P 1'
#
loop_
_entity.id
_entity.type
_entity.pdbx_description
1 polymer ?
#
loop_
_entity_poly.entity_id
_entity_poly.type
_entity_poly.pdbx_seq_one_letter_code
_entity_poly.pdbx_strand_id
1 'polypeptide(L)'
;MKLERMEYRQNEDLPNNWRLEGCQLGDINLIVGKNASGKTKILRAINLVAGLLSGDADLKPNRGSKEWTLNFDNYDQSNKTVYFLKIDNEQVVRERFIIGSKIYLDRNESGEGKVWAAQLKLEMVFQTPTDEVAAIKRRDSIQHPFLEEIYNWASSLR
;
A
#
# COMPACT_ATOMS: atom_id res chain seq x y z
N MET A 1 -1.91 0.46 14.19
CA MET A 1 -1.18 -0.18 13.08
C MET A 1 0.18 0.50 12.93
N LYS A 2 1.27 -0.27 12.83
CA LYS A 2 2.63 0.24 12.64
C LYS A 2 3.30 -0.51 11.49
N LEU A 3 4.02 0.18 10.61
CA LEU A 3 4.75 -0.48 9.52
C LEU A 3 5.93 -1.26 10.10
N GLU A 4 5.91 -2.59 9.95
CA GLU A 4 6.95 -3.52 10.44
C GLU A 4 8.00 -3.76 9.36
N ARG A 5 7.55 -4.00 8.12
CA ARG A 5 8.43 -4.32 6.99
C ARG A 5 7.87 -3.75 5.69
N MET A 6 8.77 -3.24 4.86
CA MET A 6 8.47 -2.76 3.52
C MET A 6 9.38 -3.43 2.49
N GLU A 7 8.77 -3.84 1.38
CA GLU A 7 9.46 -4.14 0.14
C GLU A 7 9.00 -3.16 -0.93
N TYR A 8 9.93 -2.76 -1.79
CA TYR A 8 9.63 -1.83 -2.86
C TYR A 8 10.41 -2.17 -4.12
N ARG A 9 9.74 -2.08 -5.27
CA ARG A 9 10.36 -2.23 -6.59
C ARG A 9 9.94 -1.07 -7.48
N GLN A 10 10.89 -0.55 -8.24
CA GLN A 10 10.66 0.49 -9.22
C GLN A 10 11.29 0.10 -10.56
N ASN A 11 10.54 0.28 -11.64
CA ASN A 11 11.00 0.11 -13.02
C ASN A 11 11.73 -1.22 -13.23
N GLU A 12 11.08 -2.32 -12.83
CA GLU A 12 11.64 -3.67 -12.99
C GLU A 12 12.02 -3.92 -14.45
N ASP A 13 13.16 -4.59 -14.66
CA ASP A 13 13.76 -4.89 -15.98
C ASP A 13 14.19 -3.67 -16.84
N LEU A 14 14.12 -2.45 -16.29
CA LEU A 14 14.62 -1.24 -16.95
C LEU A 14 16.00 -0.82 -16.40
N PRO A 15 16.81 -0.05 -17.17
CA PRO A 15 18.13 0.41 -16.72
C PRO A 15 18.10 1.26 -15.45
N ASN A 16 16.98 1.91 -15.16
CA ASN A 16 16.76 2.73 -13.97
C ASN A 16 16.01 1.97 -12.86
N ASN A 17 16.12 0.63 -12.84
CA ASN A 17 15.53 -0.18 -11.79
C ASN A 17 16.06 0.21 -10.40
N TRP A 18 15.21 0.05 -9.40
CA TRP A 18 15.63 0.15 -8.00
C TRP A 18 14.76 -0.76 -7.15
N ARG A 19 15.38 -1.42 -6.17
CA ARG A 19 14.70 -2.34 -5.26
C ARG A 19 15.11 -2.07 -3.82
N LEU A 20 14.16 -2.27 -2.92
CA LEU A 20 14.34 -2.29 -1.47
C LEU A 20 13.78 -3.62 -0.98
N GLU A 21 14.67 -4.47 -0.46
CA GLU A 21 14.33 -5.78 0.07
C GLU A 21 14.64 -5.81 1.57
N GLY A 22 13.75 -6.42 2.36
CA GLY A 22 13.99 -6.64 3.79
C GLY A 22 14.10 -5.38 4.65
N CYS A 23 13.51 -4.25 4.24
CA CYS A 23 13.49 -3.04 5.07
C CYS A 23 12.57 -3.26 6.27
N GLN A 24 13.15 -3.48 7.45
CA GLN A 24 12.43 -3.63 8.71
C GLN A 24 12.46 -2.31 9.49
N LEU A 25 11.35 -1.98 10.13
CA LEU A 25 11.16 -0.73 10.87
C LEU A 25 10.72 -1.04 12.31
N GLY A 26 11.48 -0.51 13.27
CA GLY A 26 11.17 -0.51 14.71
C GLY A 26 10.43 0.74 15.14
N ASP A 27 10.37 0.99 16.46
CA ASP A 27 9.76 2.21 17.02
C ASP A 27 10.59 3.46 16.71
N ILE A 28 11.92 3.32 16.75
CA ILE A 28 12.88 4.35 16.40
C ILE A 28 13.84 3.73 15.38
N ASN A 29 14.04 4.42 14.26
CA ASN A 29 14.82 3.92 13.13
C ASN A 29 15.95 4.88 12.79
N LEU A 30 17.17 4.35 12.61
CA LEU A 30 18.31 5.08 12.09
C LEU A 30 18.65 4.56 10.69
N ILE A 31 18.45 5.39 9.66
CA ILE A 31 18.76 5.03 8.27
C ILE A 31 20.15 5.57 7.90
N VAL A 32 21.13 4.69 7.81
CA VAL A 32 22.52 5.00 7.46
C VAL A 32 22.94 4.36 6.15
N GLY A 33 23.96 4.90 5.50
CA GLY A 33 24.51 4.31 4.27
C GLY A 33 25.56 5.21 3.62
N LYS A 34 26.48 4.59 2.89
CA LYS A 34 27.63 5.25 2.22
C LYS A 34 27.21 6.34 1.24
N ASN A 35 26.09 6.14 0.53
CA ASN A 35 25.55 7.08 -0.45
C ASN A 35 24.25 7.73 0.06
N ALA A 36 24.05 9.02 -0.21
CA ALA A 36 22.84 9.76 0.18
C ALA A 36 21.59 9.28 -0.57
N SER A 37 21.74 8.87 -1.83
CA SER A 37 20.63 8.54 -2.75
C SER A 37 19.72 7.41 -2.26
N GLY A 38 20.26 6.35 -1.65
CA GLY A 38 19.44 5.24 -1.14
C GLY A 38 18.52 5.65 0.00
N LYS A 39 19.01 6.47 0.93
CA LYS A 39 18.24 6.97 2.08
C LYS A 39 17.05 7.80 1.63
N THR A 40 17.29 8.74 0.71
CA THR A 40 16.23 9.56 0.12
C THR A 40 15.22 8.72 -0.67
N LYS A 41 15.66 7.70 -1.42
CA LYS A 41 14.75 6.81 -2.16
C LYS A 41 13.82 6.01 -1.24
N ILE A 42 14.33 5.50 -0.11
CA ILE A 42 13.51 4.80 0.90
C ILE A 42 12.41 5.73 1.42
N LEU A 43 12.77 6.93 1.89
CA LEU A 43 11.79 7.89 2.41
C LEU A 43 10.78 8.33 1.35
N ARG A 44 11.22 8.54 0.10
CA ARG A 44 10.30 8.85 -1.01
C ARG A 44 9.33 7.72 -1.30
N ALA A 45 9.78 6.47 -1.25
CA ALA A 45 8.91 5.32 -1.47
C ALA A 45 7.85 5.18 -0.37
N ILE A 46 8.21 5.43 0.90
CA ILE A 46 7.28 5.45 2.03
C ILE A 46 6.28 6.62 1.89
N ASN A 47 6.79 7.83 1.68
CA ASN A 47 5.95 9.03 1.60
C ASN A 47 4.98 8.97 0.41
N LEU A 48 5.40 8.40 -0.72
CA LEU A 48 4.52 8.25 -1.87
C LEU A 48 3.34 7.33 -1.55
N VAL A 49 3.60 6.13 -1.01
CA VAL A 49 2.49 5.20 -0.70
C VAL A 49 1.62 5.72 0.44
N ALA A 50 2.17 6.43 1.42
CA ALA A 50 1.41 7.11 2.46
C ALA A 50 0.57 8.27 1.91
N GLY A 51 1.09 9.05 0.96
CA GLY A 51 0.33 10.10 0.27
C GLY A 51 -0.86 9.50 -0.49
N LEU A 52 -0.63 8.43 -1.24
CA LEU A 52 -1.69 7.71 -1.97
C LEU A 52 -2.75 7.14 -1.02
N LEU A 53 -2.32 6.54 0.09
CA LEU A 53 -3.19 5.92 1.10
C LEU A 53 -3.83 6.91 2.09
N SER A 54 -3.52 8.19 1.98
CA SER A 54 -4.20 9.24 2.75
C SER A 54 -4.98 10.20 1.85
N GLY A 55 -4.96 9.98 0.53
CA GLY A 55 -5.63 10.84 -0.45
C GLY A 55 -4.94 12.19 -0.70
N ASP A 56 -3.70 12.35 -0.24
CA ASP A 56 -2.92 13.59 -0.40
C ASP A 56 -2.01 13.59 -1.63
N ALA A 57 -1.81 12.43 -2.22
CA ALA A 57 -1.09 12.29 -3.47
C ALA A 57 -2.00 11.64 -4.50
N ASP A 58 -1.89 12.13 -5.73
CA ASP A 58 -2.47 11.49 -6.89
C ASP A 58 -1.48 10.50 -7.50
N LEU A 59 -2.01 9.56 -8.29
CA LEU A 59 -1.16 8.75 -9.17
C LEU A 59 -0.47 9.59 -10.24
N LYS A 60 -0.88 10.85 -10.45
CA LYS A 60 -0.29 11.74 -11.45
C LYS A 60 0.54 12.83 -10.77
N PRO A 61 1.76 13.15 -11.26
CA PRO A 61 2.50 12.43 -12.30
C PRO A 61 3.33 11.28 -11.69
N ASN A 62 2.99 10.02 -11.96
CA ASN A 62 3.84 8.86 -11.64
C ASN A 62 4.07 7.99 -12.88
N ARG A 63 5.16 8.27 -13.58
CA ARG A 63 5.63 7.43 -14.69
C ARG A 63 6.33 6.17 -14.20
N GLY A 64 6.25 5.11 -15.00
CA GLY A 64 6.91 3.83 -14.78
C GLY A 64 6.27 2.97 -13.68
N SER A 65 6.79 1.76 -13.51
CA SER A 65 6.24 0.77 -12.60
C SER A 65 6.75 0.97 -11.18
N LYS A 66 5.86 0.83 -10.20
CA LYS A 66 6.16 0.88 -8.77
C LYS A 66 5.33 -0.18 -8.06
N GLU A 67 5.97 -0.94 -7.19
CA GLU A 67 5.34 -2.02 -6.44
C GLU A 67 5.74 -1.91 -4.97
N TRP A 68 4.75 -2.00 -4.08
CA TRP A 68 4.92 -1.99 -2.64
C TRP A 68 4.33 -3.25 -2.04
N THR A 69 5.07 -3.84 -1.10
CA THR A 69 4.51 -4.78 -0.12
C THR A 69 4.77 -4.23 1.27
N LEU A 70 3.71 -3.86 1.97
CA LEU A 70 3.74 -3.30 3.32
C LEU A 70 3.21 -4.34 4.29
N ASN A 71 4.04 -4.72 5.26
CA ASN A 71 3.64 -5.59 6.37
C ASN A 71 3.54 -4.74 7.61
N PHE A 72 2.39 -4.79 8.26
CA PHE A 72 2.13 -4.06 9.46
C PHE A 72 2.14 -4.98 10.67
N ASP A 73 2.76 -4.48 11.73
CA ASP A 73 2.69 -5.08 13.03
C ASP A 73 1.29 -4.86 13.61
N ASN A 74 0.67 -5.98 13.98
CA ASN A 74 -0.49 -6.04 14.84
C ASN A 74 -0.06 -6.88 16.05
N TYR A 75 -0.44 -6.45 17.25
CA TYR A 75 -0.06 -7.08 18.54
C TYR A 75 -0.29 -8.60 18.61
N ASP A 76 -1.11 -9.15 17.70
CA ASP A 76 -1.37 -10.58 17.54
C ASP A 76 -0.82 -11.09 16.20
N GLN A 77 0.10 -12.05 16.24
CA GLN A 77 0.72 -12.67 15.07
C GLN A 77 -0.30 -13.33 14.12
N SER A 78 -1.48 -13.72 14.61
CA SER A 78 -2.55 -14.28 13.77
C SER A 78 -3.25 -13.22 12.92
N ASN A 79 -3.05 -11.94 13.23
CA ASN A 79 -3.67 -10.79 12.60
C ASN A 79 -2.67 -9.93 11.80
N LYS A 80 -1.57 -10.50 11.30
CA LYS A 80 -0.63 -9.75 10.45
C LYS A 80 -1.37 -9.12 9.28
N THR A 81 -1.21 -7.81 9.12
CA THR A 81 -1.82 -7.07 8.02
C THR A 81 -0.80 -6.86 6.90
N VAL A 82 -1.18 -7.22 5.68
CA VAL A 82 -0.37 -7.03 4.47
C VAL A 82 -1.15 -6.20 3.47
N TYR A 83 -0.53 -5.12 3.02
CA TYR A 83 -1.03 -4.31 1.91
C TYR A 83 -0.07 -4.41 0.72
N PHE A 84 -0.62 -4.73 -0.44
CA PHE A 84 0.11 -4.81 -1.69
C PHE A 84 -0.47 -3.81 -2.68
N LEU A 85 0.39 -3.05 -3.34
CA LEU A 85 0.00 -2.10 -4.38
C LEU A 85 1.03 -2.13 -5.50
N LYS A 86 0.54 -2.37 -6.72
CA LYS A 86 1.32 -2.23 -7.95
C LYS A 86 0.67 -1.18 -8.84
N ILE A 87 1.46 -0.19 -9.19
CA ILE A 87 1.11 0.87 -10.11
C ILE A 87 2.02 0.76 -11.33
N ASP A 88 1.45 0.88 -12.52
CA ASP A 88 2.20 1.08 -13.75
C ASP A 88 1.58 2.21 -14.56
N ASN A 89 2.44 3.13 -15.03
CA ASN A 89 2.04 4.28 -15.84
C ASN A 89 0.76 4.97 -15.35
N GLU A 90 0.79 5.41 -14.09
CA GLU A 90 -0.31 6.16 -13.44
C GLU A 90 -1.60 5.34 -13.20
N GLN A 91 -1.56 4.01 -13.39
CA GLN A 91 -2.70 3.12 -13.20
C GLN A 91 -2.39 2.03 -12.17
N VAL A 92 -3.35 1.70 -11.33
CA VAL A 92 -3.26 0.57 -10.40
C VAL A 92 -3.52 -0.72 -11.16
N VAL A 93 -2.46 -1.53 -11.27
CA VAL A 93 -2.45 -2.86 -11.91
C VAL A 93 -2.89 -3.95 -10.93
N ARG A 94 -2.57 -3.77 -9.66
CA ARG A 94 -2.94 -4.71 -8.60
C ARG A 94 -3.01 -4.01 -7.26
N GLU A 95 -4.04 -4.34 -6.50
CA GLU A 95 -4.21 -3.86 -5.13
C GLU A 95 -4.76 -5.00 -4.29
N ARG A 96 -4.18 -5.23 -3.12
CA ARG A 96 -4.63 -6.28 -2.22
C ARG A 96 -4.43 -5.87 -0.76
N PHE A 97 -5.42 -6.17 0.06
CA PHE A 97 -5.35 -5.99 1.52
C PHE A 97 -5.73 -7.30 2.22
N ILE A 98 -4.84 -7.78 3.07
CA ILE A 98 -4.92 -9.08 3.74
C ILE A 98 -4.77 -8.86 5.24
N ILE A 99 -5.59 -9.50 6.04
CA ILE A 99 -5.43 -9.58 7.50
C ILE A 99 -5.46 -11.06 7.88
N GLY A 100 -4.35 -11.55 8.44
CA GLY A 100 -4.15 -12.97 8.70
C GLY A 100 -4.21 -13.77 7.39
N SER A 101 -5.14 -14.72 7.29
CA SER A 101 -5.37 -15.52 6.09
C SER A 101 -6.47 -15.00 5.16
N LYS A 102 -7.18 -13.93 5.56
CA LYS A 102 -8.37 -13.45 4.84
C LYS A 102 -8.02 -12.23 3.98
N ILE A 103 -8.51 -12.26 2.74
CA ILE A 103 -8.41 -11.15 1.80
C ILE A 103 -9.63 -10.25 1.99
N TYR A 104 -9.38 -8.98 2.26
CA TYR A 104 -10.41 -7.96 2.50
C TYR A 104 -10.61 -7.03 1.31
N LEU A 105 -9.59 -6.90 0.47
CA LEU A 105 -9.62 -6.16 -0.79
C LEU A 105 -8.74 -6.91 -1.79
N ASP A 106 -9.24 -7.14 -2.99
CA ASP A 106 -8.45 -7.65 -4.11
C ASP A 106 -8.96 -7.04 -5.42
N ARG A 107 -8.10 -6.30 -6.11
CA ARG A 107 -8.41 -5.62 -7.38
C ARG A 107 -7.39 -5.98 -8.45
N ASN A 108 -7.85 -6.12 -9.68
CA ASN A 108 -7.02 -6.32 -10.86
C ASN A 108 -6.79 -5.00 -11.63
N GLU A 109 -6.17 -5.11 -12.80
CA GLU A 109 -5.83 -3.99 -13.68
C GLU A 109 -7.04 -3.35 -14.38
N SER A 110 -8.17 -4.07 -14.53
CA SER A 110 -9.39 -3.51 -15.12
C SER A 110 -10.13 -2.56 -14.17
N GLY A 111 -9.66 -2.43 -12.94
CA GLY A 111 -10.35 -1.69 -11.88
C GLY A 111 -11.36 -2.53 -11.11
N GLU A 112 -11.64 -3.75 -11.57
CA GLU A 112 -12.60 -4.66 -10.95
C GLU A 112 -11.96 -5.45 -9.81
N GLY A 113 -12.76 -5.77 -8.81
CA GLY A 113 -12.27 -6.46 -7.63
C GLY A 113 -13.36 -6.94 -6.70
N LYS A 114 -12.91 -7.49 -5.58
CA LYS A 114 -13.75 -7.89 -4.46
C LYS A 114 -13.32 -7.16 -3.19
N VAL A 115 -14.30 -6.75 -2.40
CA VAL A 115 -14.08 -6.13 -1.09
C VAL A 115 -14.99 -6.79 -0.06
N TRP A 116 -14.49 -7.02 1.14
CA TRP A 116 -15.28 -7.54 2.24
C TRP A 116 -16.21 -6.46 2.80
N ALA A 117 -17.51 -6.72 2.85
CA ALA A 117 -18.50 -5.85 3.48
C ALA A 117 -18.78 -6.34 4.91
N ALA A 118 -18.34 -5.58 5.92
CA ALA A 118 -18.37 -6.00 7.32
C ALA A 118 -19.81 -6.20 7.85
N GLN A 119 -20.74 -5.30 7.52
CA GLN A 119 -22.13 -5.39 7.98
C GLN A 119 -22.87 -6.57 7.34
N LEU A 120 -22.65 -6.78 6.04
CA LEU A 120 -23.33 -7.81 5.26
C LEU A 120 -22.67 -9.19 5.40
N LYS A 121 -21.45 -9.24 5.95
CA LYS A 121 -20.64 -10.45 6.11
C LYS A 121 -20.46 -11.23 4.80
N LEU A 122 -20.26 -10.52 3.70
CA LEU A 122 -20.06 -11.09 2.37
C LEU A 122 -19.00 -10.34 1.57
N GLU A 123 -18.48 -10.99 0.52
CA GLU A 123 -17.64 -10.35 -0.48
C GLU A 123 -18.52 -9.65 -1.53
N MET A 124 -18.30 -8.35 -1.72
CA MET A 124 -18.95 -7.56 -2.75
C MET A 124 -18.02 -7.40 -3.94
N VAL A 125 -18.54 -7.62 -5.15
CA VAL A 125 -17.86 -7.22 -6.37
C VAL A 125 -17.95 -5.71 -6.52
N PHE A 126 -16.88 -5.09 -6.98
CA PHE A 126 -16.84 -3.66 -7.21
C PHE A 126 -15.96 -3.30 -8.41
N GLN A 127 -16.09 -2.05 -8.85
CA GLN A 127 -15.15 -1.43 -9.79
C GLN A 127 -14.73 -0.05 -9.26
N THR A 128 -13.44 0.27 -9.40
CA THR A 128 -12.84 1.57 -9.11
C THR A 128 -12.04 2.02 -10.34
N PRO A 129 -12.03 3.32 -10.69
CA PRO A 129 -11.21 3.82 -11.79
C PRO A 129 -9.76 3.36 -11.72
N THR A 130 -9.15 3.12 -12.88
CA THR A 130 -7.79 2.55 -12.92
C THR A 130 -6.74 3.49 -12.36
N ASP A 131 -6.98 4.80 -12.42
CA ASP A 131 -6.12 5.85 -11.89
C ASP A 131 -6.42 6.23 -10.43
N GLU A 132 -7.18 5.41 -9.70
CA GLU A 132 -7.50 5.63 -8.29
C GLU A 132 -7.23 4.37 -7.44
N VAL A 133 -6.84 4.60 -6.17
CA VAL A 133 -6.59 3.54 -5.18
C VAL A 133 -7.90 3.15 -4.49
N ALA A 134 -8.27 1.87 -4.54
CA ALA A 134 -9.55 1.39 -4.03
C ALA A 134 -9.65 1.49 -2.50
N ALA A 135 -8.54 1.31 -1.77
CA ALA A 135 -8.48 1.47 -0.32
C ALA A 135 -8.99 2.85 0.15
N ILE A 136 -8.88 3.88 -0.69
CA ILE A 136 -9.36 5.23 -0.40
C ILE A 136 -10.76 5.47 -0.93
N LYS A 137 -11.02 5.07 -2.17
CA LYS A 137 -12.33 5.30 -2.80
C LYS A 137 -13.44 4.46 -2.18
N ARG A 138 -13.10 3.37 -1.51
CA ARG A 138 -14.02 2.53 -0.78
C ARG A 138 -13.87 2.68 0.74
N ARG A 139 -13.24 3.75 1.21
CA ARG A 139 -13.16 4.03 2.64
C ARG A 139 -14.56 4.39 3.14
N ASP A 140 -15.20 3.45 3.80
CA ASP A 140 -16.48 3.59 4.46
C ASP A 140 -16.35 2.93 5.83
N SER A 141 -16.46 3.71 6.90
CA SER A 141 -16.21 3.22 8.26
C SER A 141 -17.24 2.18 8.74
N ILE A 142 -18.39 2.07 8.05
CA ILE A 142 -19.45 1.13 8.38
C ILE A 142 -19.23 -0.19 7.62
N GLN A 143 -19.00 -0.13 6.30
CA GLN A 143 -18.86 -1.29 5.44
C GLN A 143 -17.44 -1.83 5.40
N HIS A 144 -16.44 -0.95 5.47
CA HIS A 144 -15.03 -1.26 5.28
C HIS A 144 -14.13 -0.66 6.39
N PRO A 145 -14.44 -0.89 7.69
CA PRO A 145 -13.70 -0.30 8.81
C PRO A 145 -12.20 -0.63 8.81
N PHE A 146 -11.81 -1.75 8.22
CA PHE A 146 -10.42 -2.18 8.10
C PHE A 146 -9.56 -1.25 7.22
N LEU A 147 -10.19 -0.47 6.32
CA LEU A 147 -9.49 0.54 5.51
C LEU A 147 -9.19 1.82 6.32
N GLU A 148 -9.90 2.06 7.43
CA GLU A 148 -9.60 3.20 8.30
C GLU A 148 -8.23 3.03 8.97
N GLU A 149 -7.83 1.80 9.31
CA GLU A 149 -6.53 1.55 9.95
C GLU A 149 -5.35 1.93 9.05
N ILE A 150 -5.40 1.54 7.77
CA ILE A 150 -4.34 1.86 6.81
C ILE A 150 -4.35 3.35 6.46
N TYR A 151 -5.53 3.97 6.37
CA TYR A 151 -5.68 5.41 6.17
C TYR A 151 -5.08 6.20 7.35
N ASN A 152 -5.36 5.79 8.58
CA ASN A 152 -4.85 6.44 9.79
C ASN A 152 -3.33 6.31 9.89
N TRP A 153 -2.78 5.14 9.58
CA TRP A 153 -1.32 4.97 9.46
C TRP A 153 -0.73 5.95 8.42
N ALA A 154 -1.29 5.97 7.21
CA ALA A 154 -0.80 6.81 6.13
C ALA A 154 -0.87 8.30 6.48
N SER A 155 -1.95 8.73 7.13
CA SER A 155 -2.17 10.12 7.54
C SER A 155 -1.25 10.56 8.70
N SER A 156 -0.76 9.61 9.51
CA SER A 156 0.16 9.89 10.63
C SER A 156 1.61 10.19 10.20
N LEU A 157 1.95 9.95 8.93
CA LEU A 157 3.28 10.20 8.36
C LEU A 157 3.44 11.61 7.77
N ARG A 158 2.48 12.51 8.06
CA ARG A 158 2.52 13.92 7.67
C ARG A 158 3.22 14.78 8.72
#